data_AF-A0A8J7C055-F1
#
_entry.id   AF-A0A8J7C055-F1
#
_cell.length_a   1.000
_cell.length_b   1.000
_cell.length_c   1.000
_cell.angle_alpha   90.00
_cell.angle_beta   90.00
_cell.angle_gamma   90.00
#
_symmetry.space_group_name_H-M   'P 1'
#
loop_
_entity.id
_entity.type
_entity.pdbx_description
1 polymer ?
#
loop_
_entity_poly.entity_id
_entity_poly.type
_entity_poly.pdbx_seq_one_letter_code
_entity_poly.pdbx_strand_id
1 'polypeptide(L)'
;FGSDILRFPVDPLPPAGGLLLKDRLIIVTIDGEDTAISLPALAAAAGTRSGSLELTVQGLALRIAFDVDLGVATVEPLGEPDRLTAIRYAFWFAWYALGGTTPVMIPGAG
;
A
#
# COMPACT_ATOMS: atom_id res chain seq x y z
N PHE A 1 3.98 -4.64 19.86
CA PHE A 1 4.36 -3.95 18.61
C PHE A 1 4.40 -2.46 18.87
N GLY A 2 5.60 -1.92 19.13
CA GLY A 2 5.90 -0.49 19.10
C GLY A 2 7.00 -0.30 18.06
N SER A 3 6.93 0.74 17.25
CA SER A 3 8.04 1.11 16.37
C SER A 3 9.05 1.88 17.20
N ASP A 4 10.33 1.49 17.15
CA ASP A 4 11.41 2.22 17.86
C ASP A 4 11.66 3.62 17.28
N ILE A 5 11.11 3.89 16.09
CA ILE A 5 11.24 5.16 15.38
C ILE A 5 10.06 6.08 15.69
N LEU A 6 8.86 5.53 15.90
CA LEU A 6 7.67 6.34 16.20
C LEU A 6 7.60 6.65 17.69
N ARG A 7 7.60 7.94 18.02
CA ARG A 7 7.28 8.40 19.37
C ARG A 7 5.77 8.47 19.53
N PHE A 8 5.27 8.08 20.70
CA PHE A 8 3.87 8.26 21.06
C PHE A 8 3.68 9.58 21.83
N PRO A 9 2.62 10.35 21.54
CA PRO A 9 1.65 10.13 20.45
C PRO A 9 2.31 10.36 19.08
N VAL A 10 1.85 9.62 18.06
CA VAL A 10 2.38 9.76 16.69
C VAL A 10 1.95 11.11 16.12
N ASP A 11 2.91 11.88 15.60
CA ASP A 11 2.73 13.19 15.00
C ASP A 11 3.69 13.34 13.80
N PRO A 12 3.22 13.83 12.62
CA PRO A 12 1.85 14.21 12.32
C PRO A 12 0.93 13.00 12.10
N LEU A 13 -0.36 13.18 12.41
CA LEU A 13 -1.40 12.25 11.96
C LEU A 13 -1.84 12.59 10.53
N PRO A 14 -2.20 11.58 9.71
CA PRO A 14 -2.74 11.83 8.39
C PRO A 14 -4.07 12.59 8.46
N PRO A 15 -4.43 13.33 7.38
CA PRO A 15 -5.70 14.02 7.31
C PRO A 15 -6.88 13.04 7.46
N ALA A 16 -7.97 13.52 8.04
CA ALA A 16 -9.18 12.73 8.17
C ALA A 16 -9.84 12.49 6.80
N GLY A 17 -10.35 11.26 6.59
CA GLY A 17 -11.07 10.87 5.38
C GLY A 17 -10.29 9.91 4.48
N GLY A 18 -11.00 9.05 3.76
CA GLY A 18 -10.45 8.09 2.79
C GLY A 18 -9.88 6.81 3.39
N LEU A 19 -9.10 6.90 4.48
CA LEU A 19 -8.51 5.74 5.17
C LEU A 19 -8.60 5.89 6.68
N LEU A 20 -8.81 4.76 7.37
CA LEU A 20 -8.63 4.66 8.81
C LEU A 20 -7.12 4.65 9.14
N LEU A 21 -6.75 5.15 10.32
CA LEU A 21 -5.35 5.22 10.76
C LEU A 21 -4.64 3.85 10.66
N LYS A 22 -5.36 2.77 10.97
CA LYS A 22 -4.84 1.39 10.98
C LYS A 22 -5.09 0.64 9.67
N ASP A 23 -5.52 1.32 8.60
CA ASP A 23 -5.58 0.69 7.30
C ASP A 23 -4.16 0.28 6.88
N ARG A 24 -4.06 -0.92 6.33
CA ARG A 24 -2.79 -1.50 5.91
C ARG A 24 -2.42 -1.01 4.53
N LEU A 25 -1.16 -0.68 4.38
CA LEU A 25 -0.53 -0.25 3.15
C LEU A 25 0.51 -1.29 2.73
N ILE A 26 0.57 -1.50 1.42
CA ILE A 26 1.70 -2.11 0.72
C ILE A 26 2.49 -0.95 0.12
N ILE A 27 3.79 -0.93 0.34
CA ILE A 27 4.69 0.07 -0.23
C ILE A 27 5.64 -0.67 -1.15
N VAL A 28 5.59 -0.34 -2.44
CA VAL A 28 6.51 -0.86 -3.45
C VAL A 28 7.55 0.20 -3.76
N THR A 29 8.82 -0.19 -3.82
CA THR A 29 9.91 0.67 -4.28
C THR A 29 10.31 0.23 -5.68
N ILE A 30 10.07 1.09 -6.66
CA ILE A 30 10.38 0.82 -8.08
C ILE A 30 11.33 1.91 -8.55
N ASP A 31 12.47 1.51 -9.11
CA ASP A 31 13.52 2.45 -9.58
C ASP A 31 13.94 3.48 -8.50
N GLY A 32 13.87 3.08 -7.23
CA GLY A 32 14.22 3.92 -6.07
C GLY A 32 13.10 4.83 -5.54
N GLU A 33 11.91 4.82 -6.14
CA GLU A 33 10.76 5.64 -5.72
C GLU A 33 9.68 4.80 -5.04
N ASP A 34 9.11 5.34 -3.96
CA ASP A 34 8.10 4.66 -3.14
C ASP A 34 6.68 4.99 -3.57
N THR A 35 5.89 3.96 -3.87
CA THR A 35 4.44 4.06 -4.03
C THR A 35 3.71 3.25 -2.96
N ALA A 36 2.83 3.90 -2.21
CA ALA A 36 1.95 3.24 -1.25
C ALA A 36 0.59 2.91 -1.87
N ILE A 37 0.07 1.72 -1.58
CA ILE A 37 -1.24 1.21 -2.02
C ILE A 37 -1.95 0.65 -0.80
N SER A 38 -3.20 1.03 -0.58
CA SER A 38 -3.97 0.53 0.57
C SER A 38 -4.72 -0.76 0.23
N LEU A 39 -4.84 -1.68 1.20
CA LEU A 39 -5.70 -2.86 1.04
C LEU A 39 -7.17 -2.50 0.76
N PRO A 40 -7.77 -1.49 1.42
CA PRO A 40 -9.11 -1.03 1.07
C PRO A 40 -9.25 -0.56 -0.38
N ALA A 41 -8.23 0.10 -0.95
CA ALA A 41 -8.27 0.51 -2.35
C ALA A 41 -8.21 -0.68 -3.31
N LEU A 42 -7.40 -1.70 -3.01
CA LEU A 42 -7.37 -2.95 -3.78
C LEU A 42 -8.72 -3.67 -3.75
N ALA A 43 -9.34 -3.75 -2.57
CA ALA A 43 -10.64 -4.39 -2.43
C ALA A 43 -11.76 -3.62 -3.14
N ALA A 44 -11.74 -2.30 -3.06
CA ALA A 44 -12.68 -1.45 -3.79
C ALA A 44 -12.50 -1.61 -5.30
N ALA A 45 -11.26 -1.67 -5.80
CA ALA A 45 -10.94 -1.88 -7.20
C ALA A 45 -11.40 -3.25 -7.72
N ALA A 46 -11.20 -4.31 -6.93
CA ALA A 46 -11.56 -5.67 -7.32
C ALA A 46 -13.06 -5.99 -7.12
N GLY A 47 -13.80 -5.17 -6.37
CA GLY A 47 -15.17 -5.48 -5.95
C GLY A 47 -15.26 -6.66 -4.97
N THR A 48 -14.15 -7.07 -4.35
CA THR A 48 -14.06 -8.22 -3.44
C THR A 48 -13.06 -7.94 -2.31
N ARG A 49 -13.24 -8.61 -1.16
CA ARG A 49 -12.35 -8.46 0.01
C ARG A 49 -11.06 -9.27 -0.10
N SER A 50 -10.98 -10.21 -1.03
CA SER A 50 -9.77 -10.95 -1.36
C SER A 50 -9.77 -11.32 -2.83
N GLY A 51 -8.59 -11.37 -3.43
CA GLY A 51 -8.45 -11.61 -4.86
C GLY A 51 -7.06 -11.24 -5.37
N SER A 52 -6.97 -11.03 -6.68
CA SER A 52 -5.74 -10.60 -7.35
C SER A 52 -6.08 -9.55 -8.40
N LEU A 53 -5.26 -8.51 -8.49
CA LEU A 53 -5.35 -7.44 -9.48
C LEU A 53 -4.02 -7.26 -10.19
N GLU A 54 -4.08 -6.92 -11.47
CA GLU A 54 -2.92 -6.44 -12.22
C GLU A 54 -2.98 -4.92 -12.31
N LEU A 55 -1.93 -4.25 -11.85
CA LEU A 55 -1.83 -2.79 -11.80
C LEU A 55 -0.52 -2.36 -12.43
N THR A 56 -0.52 -1.22 -13.12
CA THR A 56 0.72 -0.56 -13.53
C THR A 56 1.08 0.50 -12.50
N VAL A 57 2.25 0.38 -11.89
CA VAL A 57 2.77 1.32 -10.89
C VAL A 57 4.12 1.82 -11.40
N GLN A 58 4.26 3.14 -11.57
CA GLN A 58 5.49 3.75 -12.11
C GLN A 58 5.99 3.06 -13.41
N GLY A 59 5.05 2.65 -14.27
CA GLY A 59 5.34 1.97 -15.54
C GLY A 59 5.73 0.49 -15.43
N LEU A 60 5.74 -0.09 -14.23
CA LEU A 60 5.95 -1.52 -14.00
C LEU A 60 4.61 -2.23 -13.79
N ALA A 61 4.34 -3.28 -14.57
CA ALA A 61 3.17 -4.11 -14.39
C ALA A 61 3.38 -5.06 -13.20
N LEU A 62 2.48 -5.00 -12.22
CA LEU A 62 2.50 -5.80 -11.00
C LEU A 62 1.22 -6.61 -10.90
N ARG A 63 1.33 -7.87 -10.47
CA ARG A 63 0.21 -8.65 -9.93
C ARG A 63 0.24 -8.54 -8.41
N ILE A 64 -0.88 -8.11 -7.85
CA ILE A 64 -1.06 -7.97 -6.41
C ILE A 64 -2.19 -8.90 -5.96
N ALA A 65 -1.84 -9.97 -5.26
CA ALA A 65 -2.82 -10.80 -4.57
C ALA A 65 -3.01 -10.27 -3.15
N PHE A 66 -4.25 -10.20 -2.66
CA PHE A 66 -4.57 -9.58 -1.38
C PHE A 66 -5.70 -10.29 -0.65
N ASP A 67 -5.70 -10.11 0.68
CA ASP A 67 -6.79 -10.47 1.58
C ASP A 67 -6.92 -9.41 2.67
N VAL A 68 -8.03 -8.68 2.66
CA VAL A 68 -8.29 -7.59 3.62
C VAL A 68 -8.50 -8.11 5.04
N ASP A 69 -9.13 -9.27 5.18
CA ASP A 69 -9.50 -9.83 6.50
C ASP A 69 -8.26 -10.37 7.22
N LEU A 70 -7.35 -10.99 6.49
CA LEU A 70 -6.02 -11.38 6.97
C LEU A 70 -5.05 -10.20 7.02
N GLY A 71 -5.35 -9.14 6.29
CA GLY A 71 -4.52 -7.94 6.20
C GLY A 71 -3.19 -8.17 5.49
N VAL A 72 -3.16 -9.06 4.50
CA VAL A 72 -1.94 -9.44 3.77
C VAL A 72 -2.08 -9.13 2.28
N ALA A 73 -0.93 -9.00 1.63
CA ALA A 73 -0.84 -9.04 0.18
C ALA A 73 0.50 -9.64 -0.24
N THR A 74 0.59 -10.03 -1.51
CA THR A 74 1.83 -10.34 -2.20
C THR A 74 1.92 -9.47 -3.44
N VAL A 75 3.13 -9.15 -3.86
CA VAL A 75 3.40 -8.33 -5.06
C VAL A 75 4.38 -9.09 -5.93
N GLU A 76 4.00 -9.29 -7.18
CA GLU A 76 4.81 -9.97 -8.19
C GLU A 76 4.96 -9.07 -9.42
N PRO A 77 6.19 -8.70 -9.82
CA PRO A 77 6.39 -8.02 -11.09
C PRO A 77 6.11 -8.97 -12.26
N LEU A 78 5.34 -8.52 -13.25
CA LEU A 78 4.98 -9.29 -14.44
C LEU A 78 6.03 -9.21 -15.55
N GLY A 79 7.00 -8.32 -15.39
CA GLY A 79 8.19 -8.14 -16.24
C GLY A 79 9.20 -7.28 -15.48
N GLU A 80 10.46 -7.22 -15.96
CA GLU A 80 11.52 -6.38 -15.38
C GLU A 80 11.64 -6.48 -13.84
N PRO A 81 11.76 -7.68 -13.25
CA PRO A 81 11.68 -7.88 -11.80
C PRO A 81 12.72 -7.08 -11.01
N ASP A 82 13.89 -6.83 -11.61
CA ASP A 82 14.99 -6.08 -11.00
C ASP A 82 14.64 -4.61 -10.70
N ARG A 83 13.59 -4.07 -11.35
CA ARG A 83 13.09 -2.73 -11.06
C ARG A 83 12.36 -2.64 -9.72
N LEU A 84 11.76 -3.74 -9.26
CA LEU A 84 11.11 -3.82 -7.94
C LEU A 84 12.16 -4.15 -6.87
N THR A 85 12.70 -3.13 -6.22
CA THR A 85 13.81 -3.30 -5.28
C THR A 85 13.38 -3.56 -3.84
N ALA A 86 12.14 -3.22 -3.47
CA ALA A 86 11.62 -3.51 -2.13
C ALA A 86 10.08 -3.59 -2.09
N ILE A 87 9.58 -4.41 -1.15
CA ILE A 87 8.16 -4.44 -0.74
C ILE A 87 8.14 -4.29 0.77
N ARG A 88 7.38 -3.32 1.28
CA ARG A 88 7.19 -3.04 2.71
C ARG A 88 5.71 -2.99 3.05
N TYR A 89 5.40 -3.24 4.32
CA TYR A 89 4.04 -3.16 4.86
C TYR A 89 4.03 -2.20 6.03
N ALA A 90 3.02 -1.33 6.06
CA ALA A 90 2.85 -0.35 7.12
C ALA A 90 1.38 -0.08 7.42
N PHE A 91 1.11 0.58 8.54
CA PHE A 91 -0.19 1.22 8.76
C PHE A 91 -0.16 2.65 8.22
N TRP A 92 -1.32 3.15 7.79
CA TRP A 92 -1.44 4.50 7.24
C TRP A 92 -0.85 5.58 8.16
N PHE A 93 -1.16 5.56 9.45
CA PHE A 93 -0.59 6.52 10.40
C PHE A 93 0.94 6.49 10.44
N ALA A 94 1.54 5.30 10.36
CA ALA A 94 2.98 5.11 10.47
C ALA A 94 3.70 5.56 9.20
N TRP A 95 3.13 5.26 8.04
CA TRP A 95 3.65 5.71 6.75
C TRP A 95 3.60 7.24 6.64
N TYR A 96 2.47 7.85 7.00
CA TYR A 96 2.31 9.30 6.95
C TYR A 96 3.28 10.04 7.88
N ALA A 97 3.43 9.55 9.12
CA ALA A 97 4.32 10.17 10.11
C ALA A 97 5.80 10.17 9.69
N LEU A 98 6.20 9.28 8.78
CA LEU A 98 7.56 9.21 8.23
C LEU A 98 7.74 10.03 6.94
N GLY A 99 6.78 10.89 6.59
CA GLY A 99 6.82 11.69 5.36
C GLY A 99 6.42 10.90 4.11
N GLY A 100 5.70 9.80 4.29
CA GLY A 100 5.24 8.95 3.20
C GLY A 100 4.24 9.65 2.27
N THR A 101 4.17 9.16 1.02
CA THR A 101 3.23 9.65 0.02
C THR A 101 1.78 9.27 0.34
N THR A 102 0.81 10.02 -0.18
CA THR A 102 -0.60 9.62 -0.12
C THR A 102 -0.78 8.30 -0.89
N PRO A 103 -1.44 7.28 -0.30
CA PRO A 103 -1.68 6.02 -1.00
C PRO A 103 -2.46 6.25 -2.29
N VAL A 104 -2.05 5.52 -3.33
CA VAL A 104 -2.69 5.61 -4.65
C VAL A 104 -4.14 5.14 -4.54
N MET A 105 -5.03 5.96 -5.08
CA MET A 105 -6.42 5.58 -5.31
C MET A 105 -6.47 4.74 -6.58
N ILE A 106 -6.95 3.51 -6.47
CA ILE A 106 -7.16 2.63 -7.63
C ILE A 106 -8.62 2.80 -8.06
N PRO A 107 -8.90 3.18 -9.33
CA PRO A 107 -10.26 3.28 -9.81
C PRO A 107 -11.01 1.95 -9.63
N GLY A 108 -12.26 2.04 -9.15
CA GLY A 108 -13.17 0.89 -9.08
C GLY A 108 -13.45 0.31 -10.46
N ALA A 109 -13.48 -1.02 -10.60
CA ALA A 109 -14.24 -1.64 -11.68
C ALA A 109 -15.73 -1.41 -11.40
N GLY A 110 -16.34 -0.47 -12.13
CA GLY A 110 -17.79 -0.23 -12.12
C GLY A 110 -18.55 -1.28 -12.92
#